data_AF-A0A257JCW6-F1
#
_entry.id   AF-A0A257JCW6-F1
#
_cell.length_a   1.000
_cell.length_b   1.000
_cell.length_c   1.000
_cell.angle_alpha   90.00
_cell.angle_beta   90.00
_cell.angle_gamma   90.00
#
_symmetry.space_group_name_H-M   'P 1'
#
loop_
_entity.id
_entity.type
_entity.pdbx_description
1 polymer ?
#
loop_
_entity_poly.entity_id
_entity_poly.type
_entity_poly.pdbx_seq_one_letter_code
_entity_poly.pdbx_strand_id
1 'polypeptide(L)' 'MAVDATTGKKLYEFNVGTGIIGLPVTWEHKGKQYVTITAGAGGVWALLGDERMAATPAGGSVWTFSLR' A
#
# COMPACT_ATOMS: atom_id res chain seq x y z
N MET A 1 -6.14 0.29 0.62
CA MET A 1 -7.53 0.39 1.09
C MET A 1 -7.59 1.37 2.27
N ALA A 2 -8.70 2.11 2.41
CA ALA A 2 -9.07 2.82 3.63
C ALA A 2 -10.44 2.33 4.10
N VAL A 3 -10.61 2.23 5.42
CA VAL A 3 -11.82 1.71 6.08
C VAL A 3 -12.30 2.71 7.13
N ASP A 4 -13.59 2.66 7.41
CA ASP A 4 -14.17 3.30 8.59
C ASP A 4 -13.58 2.68 9.86
N ALA A 5 -13.11 3.51 10.79
CA ALA A 5 -12.36 3.06 11.96
C ALA A 5 -13.22 2.27 12.98
N THR A 6 -14.54 2.45 12.96
CA THR A 6 -15.45 1.82 13.94
C THR A 6 -16.08 0.56 13.38
N THR A 7 -16.50 0.62 12.11
CA THR A 7 -17.29 -0.44 11.46
C THR A 7 -16.46 -1.34 10.56
N GLY A 8 -15.25 -0.91 10.18
CA GLY A 8 -14.43 -1.62 9.19
C GLY A 8 -14.97 -1.53 7.76
N LYS A 9 -16.04 -0.75 7.52
CA LYS A 9 -16.61 -0.57 6.18
C LYS A 9 -15.56 0.01 5.23
N LYS A 10 -15.32 -0.63 4.09
CA LYS A 10 -14.43 -0.12 3.05
C LYS A 10 -14.95 1.21 2.50
N LEU A 11 -14.12 2.25 2.55
CA LEU A 11 -14.44 3.60 2.08
C LEU A 11 -13.70 3.95 0.79
N TYR A 12 -12.48 3.44 0.63
CA TYR A 12 -11.65 3.72 -0.53
C TYR A 12 -10.70 2.57 -0.85
N GLU A 13 -10.40 2.40 -2.12
CA GLU A 13 -9.43 1.43 -2.61
C GLU A 13 -8.75 1.94 -3.88
N PHE A 14 -7.46 1.64 -3.99
CA PHE A 14 -6.65 1.95 -5.16
C PHE A 14 -5.66 0.81 -5.37
N ASN A 15 -5.52 0.35 -6.60
CA ASN A 15 -4.59 -0.71 -6.98
C ASN A 15 -3.24 -0.09 -7.36
N VAL A 16 -2.20 -0.37 -6.58
CA VAL A 16 -0.82 0.11 -6.80
C VAL A 16 0.03 -0.79 -7.70
N GLY A 17 -0.55 -1.87 -8.25
CA GLY A 17 0.07 -2.76 -9.23
C GLY A 17 0.96 -3.87 -8.66
N THR A 18 1.20 -3.92 -7.34
CA THR A 18 1.98 -4.97 -6.67
C THR A 18 1.51 -5.16 -5.22
N GLY A 19 2.05 -6.18 -4.54
CA GLY A 19 1.83 -6.42 -3.12
C GLY A 19 2.47 -5.34 -2.24
N ILE A 20 2.03 -5.24 -0.98
CA ILE A 20 2.51 -4.23 -0.04
C ILE A 20 2.93 -4.93 1.25
N ILE A 21 4.22 -4.85 1.58
CA ILE A 21 4.75 -5.25 2.90
C ILE A 21 5.13 -4.06 3.78
N GLY A 22 5.18 -2.85 3.21
CA GLY A 22 5.48 -1.61 3.94
C GLY A 22 4.26 -1.05 4.68
N LEU A 23 4.52 -0.22 5.69
CA LEU A 23 3.47 0.45 6.47
C LEU A 23 3.13 1.82 5.85
N PRO A 24 1.85 2.22 5.82
CA PRO A 24 1.46 3.57 5.44
C PRO A 24 1.90 4.59 6.51
N VAL A 25 2.32 5.77 6.07
CA VAL A 25 2.68 6.91 6.94
C VAL A 25 1.94 8.16 6.48
N THR A 26 1.49 8.99 7.43
CA THR A 26 0.88 10.30 7.17
C THR A 26 1.84 11.44 7.51
N TRP A 27 1.79 12.52 6.76
CA TRP A 27 2.59 13.73 6.97
C TRP A 27 1.88 14.97 6.41
N GLU A 28 2.34 16.15 6.79
CA GLU A 28 1.84 17.43 6.30
C GLU A 28 2.96 18.25 5.68
N HIS A 29 2.66 18.95 4.57
CA HIS A 29 3.54 19.96 4.00
C HIS A 29 2.73 21.14 3.47
N LYS A 30 3.10 22.35 3.92
CA LYS A 30 2.44 23.61 3.54
C LYS A 30 0.92 23.55 3.73
N GLY A 31 0.46 23.00 4.85
CA GLY A 31 -0.98 22.90 5.17
C GLY A 31 -1.75 21.82 4.40
N LYS A 32 -1.07 21.00 3.57
CA LYS A 32 -1.70 19.86 2.88
C LYS A 32 -1.27 18.55 3.51
N GLN A 33 -2.23 17.69 3.84
CA GLN A 33 -1.99 16.35 4.38
C GLN A 33 -1.78 15.33 3.26
N TYR A 34 -0.86 14.41 3.51
CA TYR A 34 -0.48 13.33 2.60
C TYR A 34 -0.45 11.99 3.31
N VAL A 35 -0.80 10.93 2.59
CA VAL A 35 -0.58 9.53 3.02
C VAL A 35 0.37 8.88 2.02
N THR A 36 1.47 8.31 2.50
CA THR A 36 2.49 7.68 1.65
C THR A 36 2.71 6.22 2.03
N ILE A 37 2.92 5.37 1.03
CA ILE A 37 3.20 3.95 1.22
C ILE A 37 4.23 3.45 0.20
N THR A 38 5.15 2.61 0.65
CA THR A 38 6.04 1.83 -0.22
C THR A 38 5.33 0.55 -0.65
N ALA A 39 5.17 0.35 -1.95
CA ALA A 39 4.55 -0.84 -2.51
C ALA A 39 5.63 -1.71 -3.19
N GLY A 40 5.64 -2.97 -2.83
CA GLY A 40 6.56 -3.98 -3.35
C GLY A 40 6.31 -5.31 -2.65
N ALA A 41 5.93 -6.32 -3.42
CA ALA A 41 5.79 -7.68 -2.92
C ALA A 41 7.16 -8.24 -2.54
N GLY A 42 7.25 -8.90 -1.38
CA GLY A 42 8.53 -9.36 -0.84
C GLY A 42 8.37 -10.07 0.50
N GLY A 43 9.45 -10.06 1.29
CA GLY A 43 9.49 -10.75 2.59
C GLY A 43 9.71 -12.26 2.45
N VAL A 44 9.51 -12.98 3.56
CA VAL A 44 9.83 -14.42 3.65
C VAL A 44 9.10 -15.27 2.61
N TRP A 45 7.87 -14.91 2.25
CA TRP A 45 7.05 -15.66 1.30
C TRP A 45 7.57 -15.57 -0.14
N ALA A 46 8.10 -14.40 -0.52
CA ALA A 46 8.77 -14.25 -1.81
C ALA A 46 10.09 -15.03 -1.85
N LEU A 47 10.83 -15.07 -0.72
CA LEU A 47 12.11 -15.80 -0.62
C LEU A 47 11.94 -17.32 -0.68
N LEU A 48 10.88 -17.86 -0.09
CA LEU A 48 10.60 -19.30 -0.07
C LEU A 48 9.85 -19.79 -1.31
N GLY A 49 9.52 -18.90 -2.26
CA GLY A 49 8.87 -19.26 -3.52
C GLY A 49 7.39 -19.64 -3.36
N ASP A 50 6.63 -18.89 -2.55
CA ASP A 50 5.19 -19.11 -2.39
C ASP A 50 4.44 -19.01 -3.74
N GLU A 51 3.82 -20.11 -4.18
CA GLU A 51 3.11 -20.18 -5.47
C GLU A 51 1.99 -19.13 -5.61
N ARG A 52 1.41 -18.66 -4.50
CA ARG A 52 0.37 -17.61 -4.52
C ARG A 52 0.93 -16.26 -4.99
N MET A 53 2.24 -16.09 -4.94
CA MET A 53 2.92 -14.88 -5.40
C MET A 53 3.32 -14.94 -6.88
N ALA A 54 3.11 -16.06 -7.58
CA ALA A 54 3.57 -16.26 -8.96
C ALA A 54 3.05 -15.19 -9.94
N ALA A 55 1.84 -14.67 -9.71
CA ALA A 55 1.23 -13.62 -10.52
C ALA A 55 1.44 -12.19 -9.96
N THR A 56 2.12 -12.05 -8.82
CA THR A 56 2.34 -10.74 -8.19
C THR A 56 3.60 -10.09 -8.80
N PRO A 57 3.50 -8.90 -9.42
CA PRO A 57 4.66 -8.27 -10.04
C PRO A 57 5.78 -7.99 -9.03
N ALA A 58 6.99 -8.43 -9.36
CA ALA A 58 8.21 -8.06 -8.64
C ALA A 58 8.57 -6.60 -8.96
N GLY A 59 8.90 -5.80 -7.95
CA GLY A 59 9.26 -4.39 -8.12
C GLY A 59 8.95 -3.54 -6.89
N GLY A 60 9.44 -2.31 -6.88
CA GLY A 60 9.24 -1.34 -5.80
C GLY A 60 8.76 0.00 -6.33
N SER A 61 7.78 0.61 -5.66
CA SER A 61 7.27 1.94 -5.96
C SER A 61 6.89 2.69 -4.67
N VAL A 62 6.80 4.02 -4.75
CA VAL A 62 6.32 4.87 -3.67
C VAL A 62 5.09 5.61 -4.15
N TRP A 63 4.00 5.48 -3.39
CA TRP A 63 2.72 6.12 -3.70
C TRP A 63 2.37 7.14 -2.62
N THR A 64 2.07 8.36 -3.04
CA THR A 64 1.62 9.45 -2.16
C THR A 64 0.24 9.93 -2.60
N PHE A 65 -0.72 9.92 -1.67
CA PHE A 65 -2.10 10.30 -1.87
C PHE A 65 -2.41 11.61 -1.13
N SER A 66 -3.26 12.45 -1.71
CA SER A 66 -3.84 13.62 -1.07
C SER A 66 -5.21 13.92 -1.67
N LEU A 67 -6.06 14.65 -0.93
CA LEU A 67 -7.30 15.19 -1.50
C LEU A 67 -6.97 16.29 -2.51
N ARG A 68 -7.87 16.54 -3.46
CA ARG A 68 -7.73 17.64 -4.42
C ARG A 68 -7.74 18.97 -3.68
#